data_AF-A0A519KWE3-F1
#
_entry.id   AF-A0A519KWE3-F1
#
_cell.length_a   1.000
_cell.length_b   1.000
_cell.length_c   1.000
_cell.angle_alpha   90.00
_cell.angle_beta   90.00
_cell.angle_gamma   90.00
#
_symmetry.space_group_name_H-M   'P 1'
#
loop_
_entity.id
_entity.type
_entity.pdbx_description
1 polymer ?
#
loop_
_entity_poly.entity_id
_entity_poly.type
_entity_poly.pdbx_seq_one_letter_code
_entity_poly.pdbx_strand_id
1 'polypeptide(L)' 'FNGEEIEEEAEGLYAVCIQHEMDHLNGVLFIDHLTRLRRERAVAKVKKAARMAA' A
#
# COMPACT_ATOMS: atom_id res chain seq x y z
N PHE A 1 -15.05 5.86 -15.32
CA PHE A 1 -15.58 4.54 -15.64
C PHE A 1 -17.07 4.53 -15.38
N ASN A 2 -17.89 4.20 -16.37
CA ASN A 2 -19.36 4.33 -16.31
C ASN A 2 -20.04 3.14 -15.60
N GLY A 3 -19.32 2.45 -14.71
CA GLY A 3 -19.79 1.21 -14.07
C GLY A 3 -19.73 -0.02 -14.97
N GLU A 4 -19.13 0.09 -16.15
CA GLU A 4 -18.88 -1.04 -17.06
C GLU A 4 -17.67 -1.85 -16.58
N GLU A 5 -17.66 -3.14 -16.89
CA GLU A 5 -16.54 -4.04 -16.62
C GLU A 5 -15.33 -3.65 -17.47
N ILE A 6 -14.13 -3.77 -16.90
CA ILE A 6 -12.88 -3.34 -17.51
C ILE A 6 -11.84 -4.42 -17.30
N GLU A 7 -11.15 -4.76 -18.38
CA GLU A 7 -10.02 -5.68 -18.40
C GLU A 7 -8.84 -4.99 -19.08
N GLU A 8 -7.70 -4.94 -18.40
CA GLU A 8 -6.49 -4.26 -18.87
C GLU A 8 -5.24 -5.08 -18.49
N GLU A 9 -4.28 -5.16 -19.41
CA GLU A 9 -2.94 -5.67 -19.11
C GLU A 9 -2.13 -4.56 -18.45
N ALA A 10 -1.58 -4.83 -17.27
CA ALA A 10 -0.78 -3.88 -16.52
C ALA A 10 0.67 -4.34 -16.41
N GLU A 11 1.61 -3.42 -16.69
CA GLU A 11 3.04 -3.67 -16.60
C GLU A 11 3.79 -2.57 -15.85
N GLY A 12 5.04 -2.85 -15.45
CA GLY A 12 5.94 -1.87 -14.86
C GLY A 12 5.34 -1.17 -13.63
N LEU A 13 5.43 0.15 -13.60
CA LEU A 13 4.91 0.95 -12.48
C LEU A 13 3.38 0.87 -12.38
N TYR A 14 2.68 0.78 -13.51
CA TYR A 14 1.22 0.68 -13.51
C TYR A 14 0.76 -0.62 -12.84
N ALA A 15 1.40 -1.74 -13.14
CA ALA A 15 1.17 -3.01 -12.46
C ALA A 15 1.38 -2.92 -10.94
N VAL A 16 2.44 -2.23 -10.51
CA VAL A 16 2.73 -2.05 -9.08
C VAL A 16 1.66 -1.22 -8.40
N CYS A 17 1.26 -0.10 -9.00
CA CYS A 17 0.24 0.78 -8.45
C CYS A 17 -1.12 0.09 -8.36
N ILE A 18 -1.59 -0.57 -9.43
CA ILE A 18 -2.91 -1.19 -9.42
C ILE A 18 -2.99 -2.32 -8.39
N GLN A 19 -1.93 -3.12 -8.24
CA GLN A 19 -1.85 -4.14 -7.17
C GLN A 19 -1.85 -3.53 -5.77
N HIS A 20 -1.13 -2.41 -5.57
CA HIS A 20 -1.11 -1.70 -4.29
C HIS A 20 -2.50 -1.20 -3.87
N GLU A 21 -3.25 -0.61 -4.81
CA GLU A 21 -4.60 -0.13 -4.53
C GLU A 21 -5.58 -1.29 -4.30
N MET A 22 -5.45 -2.41 -5.05
CA MET A 22 -6.23 -3.62 -4.79
C MET A 22 -5.96 -4.21 -3.40
N ASP A 23 -4.71 -4.22 -2.95
CA ASP A 23 -4.34 -4.65 -1.59
C ASP A 23 -5.04 -3.79 -0.53
N HIS A 24 -5.13 -2.47 -0.74
CA HIS A 24 -5.85 -1.58 0.17
C HIS A 24 -7.35 -1.91 0.29
N LEU A 25 -8.01 -2.33 -0.78
CA LEU A 25 -9.40 -2.80 -0.74
C LEU A 25 -9.55 -4.07 0.12
N ASN A 26 -8.50 -4.88 0.19
CA ASN A 26 -8.44 -6.08 1.02
C ASN A 26 -7.89 -5.81 2.43
N GLY A 27 -7.65 -4.54 2.79
CA GLY A 27 -7.09 -4.16 4.10
C GLY A 27 -5.60 -4.51 4.27
N VAL A 28 -4.90 -4.81 3.17
CA VAL A 28 -3.46 -5.09 3.15
C VAL A 28 -2.70 -3.79 2.89
N LEU A 29 -1.62 -3.58 3.64
CA LEU A 29 -0.67 -2.50 3.40
C LEU A 29 0.63 -3.06 2.85
N PHE A 30 1.37 -2.27 2.07
CA PHE A 30 2.67 -2.72 1.53
C PHE A 30 3.66 -3.15 2.64
N ILE A 31 3.52 -2.61 3.86
CA ILE A 31 4.38 -2.95 5.01
C ILE A 31 4.14 -4.38 5.52
N ASP A 32 3.03 -5.01 5.17
CA ASP A 32 2.70 -6.39 5.56
C ASP A 32 3.51 -7.40 4.73
N HIS A 33 3.99 -7.01 3.55
CA HIS A 33 4.94 -7.78 2.74
C HIS A 33 6.39 -7.66 3.23
N LEU A 34 6.68 -6.79 4.20
CA LEU A 34 8.01 -6.63 4.76
C LEU A 34 8.29 -7.66 5.87
N THR A 35 9.58 -7.93 6.12
CA THR A 35 9.98 -8.70 7.30
C THR A 35 9.52 -7.99 8.59
N ARG A 36 9.23 -8.76 9.63
CA ARG A 36 8.75 -8.25 10.93
C ARG A 36 9.54 -7.04 11.44
N LEU A 37 10.88 -7.12 11.43
CA LEU A 37 11.75 -6.04 11.89
C LEU A 37 11.62 -4.76 11.04
N ARG A 38 11.48 -4.89 9.71
CA ARG A 38 11.30 -3.72 8.83
C ARG A 38 9.93 -3.07 9.04
N ARG A 39 8.89 -3.89 9.18
CA ARG A 39 7.52 -3.42 9.50
C ARG A 39 7.48 -2.66 10.82
N GLU A 40 8.04 -3.22 11.90
CA GLU A 40 8.11 -2.56 13.21
C GLU A 40 8.84 -1.21 13.14
N ARG A 41 9.96 -1.15 12.41
CA ARG A 41 10.69 0.12 12.20
C ARG A 41 9.86 1.15 11.43
N ALA A 42 9.14 0.75 10.38
CA ALA A 42 8.28 1.65 9.61
C ALA A 42 7.16 2.24 10.49
N VAL A 43 6.46 1.39 11.24
CA VAL A 43 5.40 1.80 12.17
C VAL A 43 5.94 2.75 13.24
N ALA A 44 7.11 2.46 13.83
CA ALA A 44 7.72 3.30 14.83
C ALA A 44 8.06 4.70 14.29
N LYS A 45 8.57 4.80 13.05
CA LYS A 45 8.85 6.09 12.39
C LYS A 45 7.59 6.91 12.20
N VAL A 46 6.50 6.31 11.69
CA VAL A 46 5.22 7.00 11.49
C VAL A 46 4.65 7.48 12.83
N LYS A 47 4.64 6.63 13.86
CA LYS A 47 4.18 7.02 15.21
C LYS A 47 4.97 8.18 15.79
N LYS A 48 6.29 8.21 15.60
CA LYS A 48 7.14 9.32 16.03
C LYS A 48 6.79 10.60 15.28
N ALA A 49 6.66 10.54 13.95
CA ALA A 49 6.31 11.70 13.12
C ALA A 49 4.93 12.28 13.52
N ALA A 50 3.93 11.42 13.74
CA ALA A 50 2.60 11.84 14.18
C ALA A 50 2.62 12.57 15.53
N ARG A 51 3.47 12.13 16.47
CA ARG A 51 3.66 12.81 17.78
C ARG A 51 4.34 14.17 17.66
N MET A 52 5.19 14.37 16.66
CA MET A 52 5.91 15.64 16.47
C MET A 52 5.09 16.69 15.71
N ALA A 53 4.05 16.24 14.98
CA ALA A 53 3.14 17.11 14.23
C ALA A 53 1.94 17.60 15.06
N ALA A 54 1.75 17.04 16.26
CA ALA A 54 0.75 17.43 17.25
C ALA A 54 1.35 18.40 18.27
#